data_AF-A0A961KYE8-F1
#
_entry.id   AF-A0A961KYE8-F1
#
_cell.length_a   1.000
_cell.length_b   1.000
_cell.length_c   1.000
_cell.angle_alpha   90.00
_cell.angle_beta   90.00
_cell.angle_gamma   90.00
#
_symmetry.space_group_name_H-M   'P 1'
#
loop_
_entity.id
_entity.type
_entity.pdbx_description
1 polymer ?
#
loop_
_entity_poly.entity_id
_entity_poly.type
_entity_poly.pdbx_seq_one_letter_code
_entity_poly.pdbx_strand_id
1 'polypeptide(L)' 'MGLLDPDRLFPIEPGARGLARDLYETVRGLPIISPHGHTDPRWYAENAPFPDPAQLFVVPDHYVFRMLCAQGVP' A
#
# COMPACT_ATOMS: atom_id res chain seq x y z
N MET A 1 -14.75 -0.66 -15.09
CA MET A 1 -14.49 -1.80 -14.17
C MET A 1 -13.08 -1.61 -13.65
N GLY A 2 -12.91 -1.35 -12.34
CA GLY A 2 -11.59 -1.06 -11.78
C GLY A 2 -10.66 -2.27 -11.89
N LEU A 3 -9.36 -2.03 -12.04
CA LEU A 3 -8.33 -3.07 -12.14
C LEU A 3 -8.25 -3.97 -10.88
N LEU A 4 -8.80 -3.49 -9.75
CA LEU A 4 -8.78 -4.17 -8.46
C LEU A 4 -10.17 -4.67 -8.07
N ASP A 5 -10.22 -5.95 -7.75
CA ASP A 5 -11.41 -6.60 -7.19
C ASP A 5 -11.70 -6.01 -5.78
N PRO A 6 -12.96 -5.62 -5.47
CA PRO A 6 -13.34 -5.22 -4.12
C PRO A 6 -13.12 -6.32 -3.07
N ASP A 7 -13.12 -7.59 -3.48
CA ASP A 7 -12.95 -8.78 -2.63
C ASP A 7 -11.52 -9.34 -2.65
N ARG A 8 -10.55 -8.56 -3.14
CA ARG A 8 -9.14 -8.97 -3.14
C ARG A 8 -8.71 -9.44 -1.74
N LEU A 9 -7.94 -10.53 -1.71
CA LEU A 9 -7.45 -11.20 -0.50
C LEU A 9 -8.53 -11.90 0.36
N PHE A 10 -9.81 -11.83 0.00
CA PHE A 10 -10.84 -12.66 0.66
C PHE A 10 -10.81 -14.12 0.17
N PRO A 11 -11.29 -15.07 0.97
CA PRO A 11 -11.43 -16.47 0.56
C PRO A 11 -12.25 -16.64 -0.73
N ILE A 12 -12.01 -17.73 -1.46
CA ILE A 12 -12.79 -18.06 -2.67
C ILE A 12 -14.15 -18.69 -2.36
N GLU A 13 -14.27 -19.36 -1.21
CA GLU A 13 -15.50 -20.02 -0.78
C GLU A 13 -16.59 -18.99 -0.45
N PRO A 14 -17.81 -19.09 -1.01
CA PRO A 14 -18.84 -18.05 -0.90
C PRO A 14 -19.22 -17.67 0.53
N GLY A 15 -19.38 -18.65 1.43
CA GLY A 15 -19.74 -18.41 2.83
C GLY A 15 -18.66 -17.63 3.58
N ALA A 16 -17.42 -18.08 3.49
CA ALA A 16 -16.26 -17.44 4.09
C ALA A 16 -15.98 -16.05 3.48
N ARG A 17 -16.20 -15.88 2.18
CA ARG A 17 -16.09 -14.57 1.51
C ARG A 17 -17.14 -13.59 2.02
N GLY A 18 -18.38 -14.05 2.20
CA GLY A 18 -19.46 -13.24 2.79
C GLY A 18 -19.08 -12.75 4.18
N LEU A 19 -18.64 -13.67 5.04
CA LEU A 19 -18.20 -13.32 6.40
C LEU A 19 -17.00 -12.36 6.40
N ALA A 20 -16.01 -12.58 5.53
CA ALA A 20 -14.84 -11.69 5.42
C ALA A 20 -15.25 -10.27 5.00
N ARG A 21 -16.21 -10.14 4.08
CA ARG A 21 -16.76 -8.86 3.66
C ARG A 21 -17.46 -8.16 4.82
N ASP A 22 -18.35 -8.85 5.52
CA ASP A 22 -19.11 -8.29 6.63
C ASP A 22 -18.18 -7.76 7.72
N LEU A 23 -17.15 -8.53 8.08
CA LEU A 23 -16.12 -8.10 9.03
C LEU A 23 -15.33 -6.89 8.51
N TYR A 24 -14.88 -6.90 7.25
CA TYR A 24 -14.11 -5.80 6.68
C TYR A 24 -14.90 -4.49 6.64
N GLU A 25 -16.19 -4.53 6.31
CA GLU A 25 -17.04 -3.34 6.28
C GLU A 25 -17.16 -2.67 7.66
N THR A 26 -17.06 -3.42 8.76
CA THR A 26 -17.06 -2.84 10.11
C THR A 26 -15.76 -2.07 10.45
N VAL A 27 -14.65 -2.37 9.78
CA VAL A 27 -13.31 -1.84 10.16
C VAL A 27 -12.67 -0.95 9.10
N ARG A 28 -13.06 -1.03 7.83
CA ARG A 28 -12.41 -0.34 6.71
C ARG A 28 -12.39 1.19 6.81
N GLY A 29 -13.29 1.77 7.59
CA GLY A 29 -13.40 3.22 7.81
C GLY A 29 -12.74 3.71 9.09
N LEU A 30 -12.13 2.82 9.89
CA LEU A 30 -11.44 3.20 11.12
C LEU A 30 -10.12 3.95 10.82
N PRO A 31 -9.67 4.84 11.71
CA PRO A 31 -8.38 5.51 11.56
C PRO A 31 -7.22 4.51 11.54
N ILE A 32 -6.22 4.80 10.71
CA ILE A 32 -4.95 4.06 10.72
C ILE A 32 -4.13 4.51 11.94
N ILE A 33 -3.78 3.56 12.80
CA ILE A 33 -2.79 3.77 13.87
C ILE A 33 -1.48 3.12 13.40
N SER A 34 -0.47 3.95 13.12
CA SER A 34 0.87 3.52 12.72
C SER A 34 1.88 3.85 13.81
N PRO A 35 2.05 2.99 14.83
CA PRO A 35 2.85 3.30 16.01
C PRO A 35 4.37 3.19 15.78
N HIS A 36 4.79 2.72 14.61
CA HIS A 36 6.19 2.57 14.23
C HIS A 36 6.34 2.77 12.71
N GLY A 37 7.31 3.57 12.30
CA GLY A 37 7.57 3.87 10.90
C GLY A 37 8.82 4.72 10.69
N HIS A 38 9.15 4.96 9.41
CA HIS A 38 10.36 5.66 8.98
C HIS A 38 10.09 6.71 7.89
N THR A 39 8.89 7.31 7.87
CA THR A 39 8.61 8.44 6.96
C THR A 39 9.44 9.66 7.38
N ASP A 40 9.85 10.49 6.41
CA ASP A 40 10.62 11.69 6.71
C ASP A 40 9.69 12.76 7.35
N PRO A 41 9.96 13.24 8.57
CA PRO A 41 9.13 14.24 9.21
C PRO A 41 9.06 15.57 8.44
N ARG A 42 10.06 15.89 7.61
CA ARG A 42 10.10 17.14 6.82
C ARG A 42 8.99 17.20 5.78
N TRP A 43 8.51 16.06 5.29
CA TRP A 43 7.39 16.02 4.35
C TRP A 43 6.16 16.73 4.92
N TYR A 44 5.90 16.54 6.21
CA TYR A 44 4.76 17.15 6.89
C TYR A 44 5.04 18.58 7.36
N ALA A 45 6.29 18.87 7.74
CA ALA A 45 6.68 20.20 8.22
C ALA A 45 6.75 21.25 7.10
N GLU A 46 7.27 20.87 5.93
CA GLU A 46 7.50 21.79 4.81
C GLU A 46 6.38 21.72 3.76
N ASN A 47 5.65 20.60 3.69
CA ASN A 47 4.57 20.37 2.73
C ASN A 47 4.98 20.65 1.26
N ALA A 48 6.24 20.42 0.94
CA ALA A 48 6.75 20.52 -0.41
C ALA A 48 6.23 19.34 -1.27
N PRO A 49 5.89 19.57 -2.54
CA PRO A 49 5.51 18.47 -3.43
C PRO A 49 6.69 17.54 -3.69
N PHE A 50 6.42 16.24 -3.82
CA PHE A 50 7.42 15.30 -4.33
C PHE A 50 7.80 15.69 -5.77
N PRO A 51 9.09 15.65 -6.14
CA PRO A 51 9.56 16.18 -7.42
C PRO A 51 9.11 15.32 -8.61
N ASP A 52 9.00 14.00 -8.44
CA ASP A 52 8.56 13.06 -9.47
C ASP A 52 8.12 11.70 -8.87
N PRO A 53 7.45 10.83 -9.64
CA PRO A 53 7.01 9.52 -9.16
C PRO A 53 8.14 8.55 -8.79
N ALA A 54 9.32 8.64 -9.43
CA ALA A 54 10.44 7.74 -9.14
C ALA A 54 11.03 8.05 -7.76
N GLN A 55 11.16 9.33 -7.40
CA GLN A 55 11.62 9.79 -6.08
C GLN A 55 10.64 9.42 -4.95
N LEU A 56 9.35 9.22 -5.26
CA LEU A 56 8.37 8.77 -4.27
C LEU A 56 8.26 7.25 -4.17
N PHE A 57 8.17 6.53 -5.31
CA PHE A 57 7.78 5.13 -5.34
C PHE A 57 8.90 4.13 -5.61
N VAL A 58 10.00 4.54 -6.25
CA VAL A 58 11.04 3.62 -6.75
C VAL A 58 12.33 3.76 -5.95
N VAL A 59 12.90 4.97 -5.95
CA VAL A 59 14.20 5.27 -5.36
C VAL A 59 14.27 4.95 -3.86
N PRO A 60 13.28 5.30 -3.02
CA PRO A 60 13.36 5.02 -1.59
C PRO A 60 12.93 3.58 -1.21
N ASP A 61 12.23 2.87 -2.10
CA ASP A 61 11.71 1.53 -1.83
C ASP A 61 12.69 0.45 -2.28
N HIS A 62 13.45 -0.06 -1.32
CA HIS A 62 14.42 -1.12 -1.55
C HIS A 62 13.79 -2.45 -2.00
N TYR A 63 12.50 -2.72 -1.76
CA TYR A 63 11.86 -3.93 -2.29
C TYR A 63 11.69 -3.85 -3.80
N VAL A 64 11.23 -2.69 -4.31
CA VAL A 64 11.09 -2.45 -5.75
C VAL A 64 12.47 -2.46 -6.41
N PHE A 65 13.41 -1.68 -5.86
CA PHE A 65 14.75 -1.59 -6.42
C PHE A 65 15.47 -2.95 -6.44
N ARG A 66 15.36 -3.74 -5.35
CA ARG A 66 15.93 -5.09 -5.28
C ARG A 66 15.42 -6.01 -6.38
N MET A 67 14.13 -5.93 -6.71
CA MET A 67 13.55 -6.76 -7.77
C MET A 67 14.03 -6.35 -9.17
N LEU A 68 14.22 -5.05 -9.42
CA LEU A 68 14.79 -4.56 -10.68
C LEU A 68 16.23 -5.08 -10.87
N CYS A 69 17.08 -4.92 -9.85
CA CYS A 69 18.45 -5.43 -9.90
C CYS A 69 18.49 -6.97 -10.07
N ALA A 70 17.57 -7.69 -9.42
CA ALA A 70 17.47 -9.15 -9.58
C ALA A 70 17.08 -9.59 -11.01
N GLN A 71 16.53 -8.69 -11.82
CA GLN A 71 16.26 -8.90 -13.25
C GLN A 71 17.34 -8.30 -14.17
N GLY A 72 18.46 -7.83 -13.61
CA GLY A 72 19.58 -7.29 -14.38
C GLY A 72 19.40 -5.84 -14.84
N VAL A 73 18.43 -5.11 -14.27
CA VAL A 73 18.30 -3.67 -14.49
C VAL A 73 19.43 -2.96 -13.70
N PRO A 74 20.28 -2.16 -14.36
CA PRO A 74 21.41 -1.49 -13.72
C PRO A 74 20.99 -0.33 -12.81
#